data_AF-A0AAJ2NSP9-F1
#
_entry.id   AF-A0AAJ2NSP9-F1
#
_cell.length_a   1.000
_cell.length_b   1.000
_cell.length_c   1.000
_cell.angle_alpha   90.00
_cell.angle_beta   90.00
_cell.angle_gamma   90.00
#
_symmetry.space_group_name_H-M   'P 1'
#
loop_
_entity.id
_entity.type
_entity.pdbx_description
1 polymer ?
#
loop_
_entity_poly.entity_id
_entity_poly.type
_entity_poly.pdbx_seq_one_letter_code
_entity_poly.pdbx_strand_id
1 'polypeptide(L)' 'GFEVAGTNINMMLEPGYISEYTTTFDKAGEYLIVCNEYCGSGHHLMFSKIEVVKK' A
#
# COMPACT_ATOMS: atom_id res chain seq x y z
N GLY A 1 -3.85 4.30 6.64
CA GLY A 1 -4.15 4.04 5.23
C GLY A 1 -2.86 3.83 4.48
N PHE A 2 -2.91 3.17 3.32
CA PHE A 2 -1.75 3.01 2.46
C PHE A 2 -2.14 3.09 0.98
N GLU A 3 -1.18 3.54 0.19
CA GLU A 3 -1.23 3.60 -1.26
C GLU A 3 -0.08 2.78 -1.83
N VAL A 4 -0.31 2.11 -2.96
CA VAL A 4 0.75 1.44 -3.72
C VAL A 4 1.05 2.26 -4.97
N ALA A 5 2.22 2.90 -5.00
CA ALA A 5 2.62 3.82 -6.07
C ALA A 5 2.62 3.12 -7.44
N GLY A 6 2.10 3.82 -8.45
CA GLY A 6 1.99 3.29 -9.82
C GLY A 6 0.85 2.30 -10.04
N THR A 7 -0.06 2.16 -9.07
CA THR A 7 -1.29 1.37 -9.17
C THR A 7 -2.51 2.22 -8.80
N ASN A 8 -3.71 1.64 -8.84
CA ASN A 8 -4.95 2.25 -8.35
C ASN A 8 -5.31 1.81 -6.91
N ILE A 9 -4.37 1.17 -6.20
CA ILE A 9 -4.58 0.71 -4.82
C ILE A 9 -4.39 1.89 -3.88
N ASN A 10 -5.47 2.28 -3.22
CA ASN A 10 -5.46 3.26 -2.13
C ASN A 10 -6.56 2.88 -1.15
N MET A 11 -6.22 2.77 0.13
CA MET A 11 -7.17 2.43 1.18
C MET A 11 -6.92 3.18 2.50
N MET A 12 -8.00 3.48 3.20
CA MET A 12 -7.97 4.01 4.56
C MET A 12 -7.85 2.88 5.59
N LEU A 13 -7.30 3.17 6.76
CA LEU A 13 -7.16 2.22 7.86
C LEU A 13 -7.98 2.71 9.07
N GLU A 14 -9.29 2.49 9.03
CA GLU A 14 -10.21 2.93 10.08
C GLU A 14 -10.26 1.93 11.25
N PRO A 15 -10.00 2.36 12.49
CA PRO A 15 -10.12 1.50 13.67
C PRO A 15 -11.51 0.87 13.82
N GLY A 16 -11.55 -0.45 14.03
CA GLY A 16 -12.81 -1.20 14.22
C GLY A 16 -13.47 -1.70 12.94
N TYR A 17 -12.88 -1.43 11.77
CA TYR A 17 -13.36 -1.90 10.47
C TYR A 17 -12.34 -2.78 9.77
N ILE A 18 -12.84 -3.67 8.90
CA ILE A 18 -12.01 -4.43 7.96
C ILE A 18 -12.20 -3.81 6.58
N SER A 19 -11.10 -3.34 6.00
CA SER A 19 -11.05 -2.87 4.63
C SER A 19 -10.34 -3.91 3.77
N GLU A 20 -10.99 -4.33 2.69
CA GLU A 20 -10.47 -5.33 1.77
C GLU A 20 -10.26 -4.71 0.38
N TYR A 21 -9.14 -5.04 -0.26
CA TYR A 21 -8.84 -4.64 -1.64
C TYR A 21 -8.25 -5.83 -2.39
N THR A 22 -8.77 -6.12 -3.58
CA THR A 22 -8.27 -7.19 -4.44
C THR A 22 -7.72 -6.61 -5.73
N THR A 23 -6.52 -7.03 -6.12
CA THR A 23 -5.87 -6.61 -7.37
C THR A 23 -5.04 -7.74 -7.96
N THR A 24 -4.69 -7.62 -9.23
CA THR A 24 -3.75 -8.51 -9.93
C THR A 24 -2.59 -7.68 -10.47
N PHE A 25 -1.36 -8.15 -10.29
CA PHE A 25 -0.16 -7.50 -10.78
C PHE A 25 0.30 -8.17 -12.09
N ASP A 26 0.22 -7.43 -13.21
CA ASP A 26 0.57 -7.97 -14.53
C ASP A 26 2.07 -7.89 -14.87
N LYS A 27 2.85 -7.17 -14.07
CA LYS A 27 4.28 -6.96 -14.30
C LYS A 27 5.07 -7.35 -13.06
N ALA A 28 6.16 -8.09 -13.27
CA ALA A 28 7.13 -8.35 -12.22
C ALA A 28 7.89 -7.05 -11.89
N GLY A 29 8.23 -6.86 -10.61
CA GLY A 29 8.94 -5.67 -10.14
C GLY A 29 8.66 -5.35 -8.68
N GLU A 30 9.32 -4.29 -8.20
CA GLU A 30 9.07 -3.72 -6.87
C GLU A 30 8.02 -2.60 -6.97
N TYR A 31 7.03 -2.66 -6.08
CA TYR A 31 5.99 -1.64 -5.94
C TYR A 31 6.11 -0.98 -4.57
N LEU A 32 6.32 0.33 -4.55
CA LEU A 32 6.45 1.09 -3.30
C LEU A 32 5.08 1.23 -2.63
N ILE A 33 5.01 0.88 -1.35
CA ILE A 33 3.88 1.16 -0.48
C ILE A 33 4.23 2.40 0.36
N VAL A 34 3.32 3.38 0.39
CA VAL A 34 3.44 4.56 1.25
C VAL A 34 2.27 4.63 2.21
N CYS A 35 2.52 5.07 3.44
CA CYS A 35 1.45 5.46 4.35
C CYS A 35 0.75 6.71 3.78
N ASN A 36 -0.54 6.62 3.49
CA ASN A 36 -1.31 7.70 2.86
C ASN A 36 -2.39 8.28 3.79
N GLU A 37 -2.19 8.15 5.10
CA GLU A 37 -3.07 8.67 6.13
C GLU A 37 -2.21 9.12 7.31
N TYR A 38 -2.29 10.41 7.65
CA TYR A 38 -1.47 10.97 8.72
C TYR A 38 -1.81 10.32 10.07
N CYS A 39 -0.80 9.70 10.69
CA CYS A 39 -0.94 8.97 11.95
C CYS A 39 0.04 9.44 13.05
N GLY A 40 0.81 10.50 12.82
CA GLY A 40 1.76 11.07 13.79
C GLY A 40 3.14 11.40 13.22
N SER A 41 4.09 11.74 14.08
CA SER A 41 5.42 12.26 13.68
C SER A 41 6.26 11.31 12.83
N GLY A 42 6.07 9.99 12.97
CA GLY A 42 6.74 8.97 12.17
C GLY A 42 6.09 8.71 10.81
N HIS A 43 4.97 9.36 10.48
CA HIS A 43 4.15 9.07 9.30
C HIS A 43 4.96 9.02 7.99
N HIS A 44 5.84 10.00 7.77
CA HIS A 44 6.67 10.09 6.57
C HIS A 44 7.76 9.01 6.46
N LEU A 45 8.02 8.27 7.54
CA LEU A 45 8.99 7.16 7.58
C LEU A 45 8.30 5.81 7.37
N MET A 46 6.97 5.77 7.28
CA MET A 46 6.21 4.53 7.11
C MET A 46 6.05 4.21 5.63
N PHE A 47 7.00 3.44 5.10
CA PHE A 47 6.97 2.90 3.75
C PHE A 47 7.34 1.41 3.76
N SER A 48 6.89 0.68 2.74
CA SER A 48 7.21 -0.73 2.54
C SER A 48 7.26 -1.03 1.02
N LYS A 49 7.52 -2.27 0.64
CA LYS A 49 7.54 -2.70 -0.76
C LYS A 49 6.82 -4.03 -0.96
N ILE A 50 6.15 -4.18 -2.10
CA ILE A 50 5.68 -5.46 -2.61
C ILE A 50 6.62 -5.88 -3.73
N GLU A 51 7.20 -7.08 -3.62
CA GLU A 51 7.98 -7.68 -4.70
C GLU A 51 7.11 -8.68 -5.47
N VAL A 52 6.83 -8.39 -6.74
CA VAL A 52 6.12 -9.28 -7.64
C VAL A 52 7.13 -10.05 -8.47
N VAL A 53 7.19 -11.36 -8.26
CA VAL A 53 8.10 -12.26 -8.96
C VAL A 53 7.41 -13.00 -10.09
N LYS A 54 8.17 -13.46 -11.09
CA LYS A 54 7.64 -14.33 -12.15
C LYS A 54 7.23 -15.68 -11.55
N LYS A 55 6.17 -16.25 -12.11
CA LYS A 55 5.69 -17.58 -11.75
C LYS A 55 6.67 -18.67 -12.18
#